data_AF-A0A087UB08-F1
#
_entry.id   AF-A0A087UB08-F1
#
_cell.length_a   1.000
_cell.length_b   1.000
_cell.length_c   1.000
_cell.angle_alpha   90.00
_cell.angle_beta   90.00
_cell.angle_gamma   90.00
#
_symmetry.space_group_name_H-M   'P 1'
#
loop_
_entity.id
_entity.type
_entity.pdbx_description
1 polymer ?
#
loop_
_entity_poly.entity_id
_entity_poly.type
_entity_poly.pdbx_seq_one_letter_code
_entity_poly.pdbx_strand_id
1 'polypeptide(L)'
;MHCTRCKTDFCYKCGERFRYLKFFGDHYSKLSIFGCKYRFKADQPLQRKAIRGAVFGGKLVAAPVLGVLALCAGALAVGISLFALPVYGGVRLYRHCEGRQTTKAVRRHPPTYHIHNVNL
;
A
#
# COMPACT_ATOMS: atom_id res chain seq x y z
N MET A 1 28.49 -16.82 -15.10
CA MET A 1 29.57 -17.83 -15.04
C MET A 1 30.42 -17.53 -13.82
N HIS A 2 30.96 -18.58 -13.22
CA HIS A 2 31.51 -18.59 -11.87
C HIS A 2 33.02 -18.87 -11.88
N CYS A 3 33.79 -18.10 -11.11
CA CYS A 3 35.21 -18.41 -10.91
C CYS A 3 35.35 -19.54 -9.89
N THR A 4 35.97 -20.67 -10.26
CA THR A 4 36.18 -21.81 -9.34
C THR A 4 37.14 -21.50 -8.18
N ARG A 5 38.07 -20.57 -8.38
CA ARG A 5 39.07 -20.16 -7.38
C ARG A 5 38.54 -19.10 -6.42
N CYS A 6 37.81 -18.11 -6.94
CA CYS A 6 37.30 -16.98 -6.16
C CYS A 6 35.84 -17.15 -5.70
N LYS A 7 35.14 -18.17 -6.22
CA LYS A 7 33.70 -18.41 -6.05
C LYS A 7 32.80 -17.20 -6.34
N THR A 8 33.23 -16.30 -7.21
CA THR A 8 32.46 -15.12 -7.61
C THR A 8 31.94 -15.27 -9.02
N ASP A 9 30.70 -14.87 -9.26
CA ASP A 9 30.17 -14.80 -10.61
C ASP A 9 30.65 -13.50 -11.30
N PHE A 10 31.05 -13.61 -12.57
CA PHE A 10 31.50 -12.47 -13.38
C PHE A 10 31.08 -12.58 -14.86
N CYS A 11 31.06 -11.43 -15.53
CA CYS A 11 30.75 -11.28 -16.93
C CYS A 11 32.03 -11.32 -17.78
N TYR A 12 32.15 -12.27 -18.71
CA TYR A 12 33.32 -12.37 -19.60
C TYR A 12 33.45 -11.22 -20.59
N LYS A 13 32.34 -10.58 -20.98
CA LYS A 13 32.38 -9.45 -21.92
C LYS A 13 32.94 -8.18 -21.28
N CYS A 14 32.68 -7.99 -19.99
CA CYS A 14 32.87 -6.73 -19.32
C CYS A 14 33.80 -6.78 -18.11
N GLY A 15 34.18 -7.98 -17.67
CA GLY A 15 35.08 -8.19 -16.53
C GLY A 15 34.47 -7.85 -15.17
N GLU A 16 33.25 -7.33 -15.13
CA GLU A 16 32.58 -6.96 -13.88
C GLU A 16 31.96 -8.16 -13.17
N ARG A 17 32.02 -8.13 -11.83
CA ARG A 17 31.34 -9.11 -10.97
C ARG A 17 29.84 -8.85 -10.95
N PHE A 18 29.03 -9.90 -10.91
CA PHE A 18 27.59 -9.75 -10.70
C PHE A 18 27.34 -9.22 -9.29
N ARG A 19 26.78 -8.01 -9.18
CA ARG A 19 26.29 -7.44 -7.92
C ARG A 19 24.78 -7.46 -7.95
N TYR A 20 24.18 -8.38 -7.22
CA TYR A 20 22.74 -8.42 -7.04
C TYR A 20 22.35 -7.50 -5.89
N LEU A 21 21.80 -6.34 -6.23
CA LEU A 21 21.13 -5.46 -5.27
C LEU A 21 19.73 -5.19 -5.82
N LYS A 22 18.72 -5.48 -5.00
CA LYS A 22 17.29 -5.41 -5.38
C LYS A 22 16.89 -4.07 -6.02
N PHE A 23 17.55 -2.98 -5.63
CA PHE A 23 17.35 -1.65 -6.18
C PHE A 23 18.09 -1.40 -7.52
N PHE A 24 19.31 -1.93 -7.66
CA PHE A 24 20.20 -1.61 -8.78
C PHE A 24 20.03 -2.56 -9.98
N GLY A 25 19.35 -3.69 -9.78
CA GLY A 25 18.92 -4.63 -10.83
C GLY A 25 20.01 -5.60 -11.28
N ASP A 26 19.62 -6.51 -12.17
CA ASP A 26 20.48 -7.58 -12.67
C ASP A 26 21.43 -7.11 -13.77
N HIS A 27 22.66 -7.60 -13.73
CA HIS A 27 23.70 -7.28 -14.71
C HIS A 27 23.33 -7.59 -16.18
N TYR A 28 22.45 -8.58 -16.41
CA TYR A 28 21.97 -8.96 -17.74
C TYR A 28 20.89 -8.02 -18.29
N SER A 29 20.27 -7.22 -17.42
CA SER A 29 19.25 -6.25 -17.83
C SER A 29 19.91 -5.06 -18.53
N LYS A 30 19.23 -4.50 -19.55
CA LYS A 30 19.80 -3.40 -20.36
C LYS A 30 19.89 -2.08 -19.57
N LEU A 31 18.93 -1.86 -18.67
CA LEU A 31 18.71 -0.59 -17.96
C LEU A 31 19.17 -0.60 -16.50
N SER A 32 19.68 -1.73 -15.97
CA SER A 32 20.30 -1.72 -14.64
C SER A 32 21.52 -0.81 -14.62
N ILE A 33 21.74 -0.20 -13.46
CA ILE A 33 22.85 0.71 -13.21
C ILE A 33 24.18 -0.05 -13.31
N PHE A 34 24.24 -1.25 -12.72
CA PHE A 34 25.37 -2.19 -12.81
C PHE A 34 25.22 -3.19 -13.97
N GLY A 35 24.50 -2.82 -15.03
CA GLY A 35 24.35 -3.66 -16.22
C GLY A 35 25.62 -3.73 -17.06
N CYS A 36 25.80 -4.82 -17.82
CA CYS A 36 26.91 -4.97 -18.76
C CYS A 36 27.04 -3.74 -19.68
N LYS A 37 28.25 -3.16 -19.80
CA LYS A 37 28.53 -2.02 -20.69
C LYS A 37 28.15 -2.38 -22.13
N TYR A 38 28.66 -3.48 -22.66
CA TYR A 38 28.52 -3.86 -24.07
C TYR A 38 27.12 -4.27 -24.52
N ARG A 39 26.15 -4.39 -23.61
CA ARG A 39 24.77 -4.82 -23.93
C ARG A 39 23.82 -3.65 -24.21
N PHE A 40 24.16 -2.44 -23.75
CA PHE A 40 23.35 -1.24 -23.96
C PHE A 40 24.22 -0.08 -24.45
N LYS A 41 23.97 0.38 -25.68
CA LYS A 41 24.69 1.48 -26.36
C LYS A 41 26.22 1.37 -26.20
N ALA A 42 26.81 0.27 -26.69
CA ALA A 42 28.25 -0.01 -26.62
C ALA A 42 29.11 1.19 -27.02
N ASP A 43 28.76 1.83 -28.15
CA ASP A 43 29.55 2.87 -28.80
C ASP A 43 29.38 4.28 -28.22
N GLN A 44 28.33 4.50 -27.41
CA GLN A 44 27.99 5.82 -26.88
C GLN A 44 27.98 5.85 -25.34
N PRO A 45 29.14 6.09 -24.69
CA PRO A 45 29.26 6.04 -23.23
C PRO A 45 28.45 7.12 -22.51
N LEU A 46 28.33 8.32 -23.09
CA LEU A 46 27.59 9.44 -22.48
C LEU A 46 26.09 9.17 -22.41
N GLN A 47 25.48 8.72 -23.50
CA GLN A 47 24.05 8.38 -23.50
C GLN A 47 23.74 7.22 -22.56
N ARG A 48 24.62 6.22 -22.48
CA ARG A 48 24.47 5.13 -21.51
C ARG A 48 24.48 5.63 -20.06
N LYS A 49 25.42 6.52 -19.71
CA LYS A 49 25.48 7.13 -18.37
C LYS A 49 24.23 7.97 -18.08
N ALA A 50 23.78 8.76 -19.04
CA ALA A 50 22.57 9.58 -18.91
C ALA A 50 21.31 8.72 -18.68
N ILE A 51 21.10 7.69 -19.50
CA ILE A 51 19.89 6.84 -19.39
C ILE A 51 19.91 6.03 -18.09
N ARG A 52 21.06 5.43 -17.72
CA ARG A 52 21.16 4.69 -16.44
C ARG A 52 21.06 5.62 -15.23
N GLY A 53 21.61 6.83 -15.33
CA GLY A 53 21.47 7.87 -14.31
C GLY A 53 20.02 8.33 -14.15
N ALA A 54 19.30 8.51 -15.25
CA ALA A 54 17.87 8.85 -15.23
C ALA A 54 17.02 7.73 -14.59
N VAL A 55 17.30 6.46 -14.90
CA VAL A 55 16.61 5.32 -14.26
C VAL A 55 16.89 5.27 -12.76
N PHE A 56 18.14 5.52 -12.34
CA PHE A 56 18.50 5.58 -10.93
C PHE A 56 17.79 6.75 -10.22
N GLY A 57 17.86 7.95 -10.79
CA GLY A 57 17.21 9.13 -10.25
C GLY A 57 15.69 8.95 -10.15
N GLY A 58 15.06 8.39 -11.19
CA GLY A 58 13.64 8.09 -11.19
C GLY A 58 13.23 7.12 -10.07
N LYS A 59 13.99 6.05 -9.85
CA LYS A 59 13.75 5.12 -8.72
C LYS A 59 13.97 5.79 -7.36
N LEU A 60 15.00 6.61 -7.24
CA LEU A 60 15.35 7.30 -6.00
C LEU A 60 14.31 8.35 -5.62
N VAL A 61 13.70 9.04 -6.59
CA VAL A 61 12.61 10.01 -6.38
C VAL A 61 11.26 9.31 -6.19
N ALA A 62 11.00 8.22 -6.92
CA ALA A 62 9.73 7.49 -6.81
C ALA A 62 9.48 6.93 -5.41
N ALA A 63 10.51 6.42 -4.74
CA ALA A 63 10.39 5.85 -3.39
C ALA A 63 9.83 6.85 -2.34
N PRO A 64 10.42 8.04 -2.13
CA PRO A 64 9.88 9.01 -1.20
C PRO A 64 8.55 9.59 -1.66
N VAL A 65 8.33 9.80 -2.96
CA VAL A 65 7.05 10.33 -3.47
C VAL A 65 5.90 9.38 -3.14
N LEU A 66 6.05 8.08 -3.41
CA LEU A 66 5.04 7.08 -3.06
C LEU A 66 4.86 6.97 -1.54
N GLY A 67 5.95 7.06 -0.77
CA GLY A 67 5.89 7.06 0.69
C GLY A 67 5.07 8.23 1.25
N VAL A 68 5.33 9.45 0.75
CA VAL A 68 4.58 10.65 1.16
C VAL A 68 3.12 10.55 0.73
N LEU A 69 2.83 10.07 -0.48
CA LEU A 69 1.46 9.91 -0.96
C LEU A 69 0.66 8.94 -0.08
N ALA A 70 1.28 7.79 0.26
CA ALA A 70 0.68 6.80 1.14
C ALA A 70 0.46 7.35 2.56
N LEU A 71 1.40 8.13 3.07
CA LEU A 71 1.27 8.77 4.39
C LEU A 71 0.12 9.78 4.42
N CYS A 72 0.01 10.63 3.41
CA CYS A 72 -1.09 11.59 3.30
C CYS A 72 -2.45 10.88 3.20
N ALA A 73 -2.56 9.85 2.36
CA ALA A 73 -3.78 9.07 2.22
C ALA A 73 -4.14 8.35 3.53
N GLY A 74 -3.15 7.78 4.23
CA GLY A 74 -3.33 7.15 5.53
C GLY A 74 -3.80 8.14 6.60
N ALA A 75 -3.21 9.33 6.65
CA ALA A 75 -3.61 10.38 7.60
C ALA A 75 -5.06 10.82 7.40
N LEU A 76 -5.50 11.00 6.15
CA LEU A 76 -6.88 11.34 5.83
C LEU A 76 -7.85 10.22 6.24
N ALA A 77 -7.52 8.98 5.91
CA ALA A 77 -8.34 7.82 6.27
C ALA A 77 -8.50 7.67 7.79
N VAL A 78 -7.40 7.85 8.53
CA VAL A 78 -7.40 7.82 10.00
C VAL A 78 -8.22 8.97 10.57
N GLY A 79 -8.05 10.20 10.07
CA GLY A 79 -8.82 11.36 10.51
C GLY A 79 -10.33 11.20 10.31
N ILE A 80 -10.76 10.72 9.15
CA ILE A 80 -12.18 10.44 8.87
C ILE A 80 -12.69 9.32 9.79
N SER A 81 -11.91 8.26 9.99
CA SER A 81 -12.30 7.14 10.85
C SER A 81 -12.46 7.55 12.31
N LEU A 82 -11.56 8.39 12.82
CA LEU A 82 -11.61 8.95 14.18
C LEU A 82 -12.85 9.80 14.42
N PHE A 83 -13.39 10.45 13.38
CA PHE A 83 -14.61 11.25 13.49
C PHE A 83 -15.87 10.40 13.26
N ALA A 84 -15.85 9.52 12.26
CA ALA A 84 -17.00 8.68 11.91
C ALA A 84 -17.32 7.63 12.99
N LEU A 85 -16.31 7.01 13.61
CA LEU A 85 -16.49 5.98 14.64
C LEU A 85 -17.26 6.48 15.89
N PRO A 86 -16.86 7.59 16.55
CA PRO A 86 -17.60 8.09 17.72
C PRO A 86 -18.98 8.60 17.36
N VAL A 87 -19.16 9.24 16.19
CA VAL A 87 -20.49 9.69 15.74
C VAL A 87 -21.41 8.51 15.47
N TYR A 88 -20.93 7.50 14.72
CA TYR A 88 -21.70 6.29 14.44
C TYR A 88 -21.98 5.50 15.72
N GLY A 89 -20.99 5.36 16.59
CA GLY A 89 -21.12 4.72 17.90
C GLY A 89 -22.16 5.42 18.79
N GLY A 90 -22.12 6.75 18.84
CA GLY A 90 -23.09 7.58 19.57
C GLY A 90 -24.51 7.41 19.05
N VAL A 91 -24.71 7.51 17.73
CA VAL A 91 -26.03 7.30 17.09
C VAL A 91 -26.54 5.88 17.31
N ARG A 92 -25.67 4.87 17.21
CA ARG A 92 -26.03 3.48 17.44
C ARG A 92 -26.42 3.25 18.90
N LEU A 93 -25.69 3.84 19.85
CA LEU A 93 -26.00 3.75 21.27
C LEU A 93 -27.31 4.47 21.61
N TYR A 94 -27.54 5.66 21.05
CA TYR A 94 -28.78 6.41 21.24
C TYR A 94 -30.00 5.59 20.81
N ARG A 95 -29.97 5.03 19.58
CA ARG A 95 -31.05 4.16 19.08
C ARG A 95 -31.24 2.90 19.94
N HIS A 96 -30.15 2.32 20.44
CA HIS A 96 -30.24 1.16 21.33
C HIS A 96 -30.87 1.50 22.69
N CYS A 97 -30.57 2.68 23.25
CA CYS A 97 -31.18 3.17 24.48
C CYS A 97 -32.66 3.49 24.28
N GLU A 98 -33.02 4.14 23.18
CA GLU A 98 -34.41 4.48 22.82
C GLU A 98 -35.30 3.22 22.72
N GLY A 99 -34.84 2.18 22.01
CA GLY A 99 -35.58 0.91 21.94
C GLY A 99 -35.74 0.19 23.30
N ARG A 100 -34.80 0.39 24.23
CA ARG A 100 -34.95 -0.12 25.61
C ARG A 100 -35.96 0.71 26.42
N GLN A 101 -36.06 2.01 26.18
CA GLN A 101 -37.03 2.87 26.88
C GLN A 101 -38.46 2.56 26.44
N THR A 102 -38.70 2.38 25.14
CA THR A 102 -40.04 1.98 24.64
C THR A 102 -40.46 0.62 25.17
N THR A 103 -39.56 -0.37 25.18
CA THR A 103 -39.84 -1.70 25.75
C THR A 103 -40.13 -1.65 27.25
N LYS A 104 -39.42 -0.80 28.02
CA LYS A 104 -39.68 -0.61 29.46
C LYS A 104 -41.00 0.13 29.70
N ALA A 105 -41.35 1.11 28.87
CA ALA A 105 -42.62 1.83 28.95
C ALA A 105 -43.81 0.91 28.69
N VAL A 106 -43.75 0.08 27.64
CA VAL A 106 -44.77 -0.96 27.34
C VAL A 106 -44.87 -1.99 28.47
N ARG A 107 -43.77 -2.31 29.16
CA ARG A 107 -43.82 -3.22 30.32
C ARG A 107 -44.45 -2.61 31.56
N ARG A 108 -44.36 -1.29 31.75
CA ARG A 108 -45.02 -0.57 32.87
C ARG A 108 -46.49 -0.30 32.60
N HIS A 109 -46.86 -0.05 31.33
CA HIS A 109 -48.23 0.08 30.88
C HIS A 109 -48.48 -0.92 29.75
N PRO A 110 -48.87 -2.17 30.06
CA PRO A 110 -49.27 -3.11 29.03
C PRO A 110 -50.48 -2.52 28.30
N PRO A 111 -50.47 -2.50 26.95
CA PRO A 111 -51.64 -2.06 26.21
C PRO A 111 -52.81 -3.00 26.56
N THR A 112 -53.83 -2.45 27.21
CA THR A 112 -55.12 -3.12 27.40
C THR A 112 -55.77 -3.24 26.03
N TYR A 113 -55.58 -4.38 25.39
CA TYR A 113 -56.33 -4.73 24.20
C TYR A 113 -57.79 -4.96 24.63
N HIS A 114 -58.68 -4.05 24.25
CA HIS A 114 -60.10 -4.32 24.29
C HIS A 114 -60.40 -5.36 23.21
N ILE A 115 -60.61 -6.61 23.62
CA ILE A 115 -61.17 -7.64 22.75
C ILE A 115 -62.59 -7.18 22.43
N HIS A 116 -62.80 -6.67 21.22
CA HIS A 116 -64.15 -6.46 20.70
C HIS A 116 -64.76 -7.84 20.51
N ASN A 117 -65.62 -8.22 21.44
CA ASN A 117 -66.41 -9.44 21.37
C ASN A 117 -67.42 -9.25 20.23
N VAL A 118 -67.13 -9.83 19.07
CA VAL A 118 -68.08 -9.99 17.97
C VAL A 118 -69.07 -11.06 18.44
N ASN A 119 -70.17 -10.63 19.04
CA ASN A 119 -71.25 -11.54 19.41
C ASN A 119 -72.05 -11.92 18.16
N LEU A 120 -72.16 -13.23 18.01
CA LEU A 120 -73.06 -14.01 17.17
C LEU A 120 -74.52 -13.83 17.60
#